data_AF-A0A8B6D2S4-F1
#
_entry.id   AF-A0A8B6D2S4-F1
#
_cell.length_a   1.000
_cell.length_b   1.000
_cell.length_c   1.000
_cell.angle_alpha   90.00
_cell.angle_beta   90.00
_cell.angle_gamma   90.00
#
_symmetry.space_group_name_H-M   'P 1'
#
loop_
_entity.id
_entity.type
_entity.pdbx_description
1 polymer ?
#
loop_
_entity_poly.entity_id
_entity_poly.type
_entity_poly.pdbx_seq_one_letter_code
_entity_poly.pdbx_strand_id
1 'polypeptide(L)'
;MSDEDRDVDIESDEDDDELSSNANTQFMTQAEKRAHHNALERKRRDHIKDSFSSLRDSIPSLQGEKVSSVKVSRAQILKKAADYIQFIRRKNQGHQSDIDDLKKQNSTLEQQIRALEKARNTGQFAQSSSVGFDGSESESSVEGDLAGVRRKKLKTA
;
A
#
# COMPACT_ATOMS: atom_id res chain seq x y z
N MET A 1 3.22 -21.72 -15.89
CA MET A 1 3.73 -20.40 -16.30
C MET A 1 4.84 -20.07 -15.35
N SER A 2 5.97 -19.69 -15.91
CA SER A 2 7.34 -19.81 -15.40
C SER A 2 7.62 -18.86 -14.24
N ASP A 3 8.40 -19.34 -13.27
CA ASP A 3 9.01 -18.51 -12.24
C ASP A 3 9.99 -17.54 -12.92
N GLU A 4 9.59 -16.27 -12.99
CA GLU A 4 10.46 -15.17 -13.42
C GLU A 4 11.32 -14.77 -12.23
N ASP A 5 12.57 -15.23 -12.27
CA ASP A 5 13.70 -14.70 -11.51
C ASP A 5 13.76 -13.19 -11.71
N ARG A 6 13.16 -12.44 -10.78
CA ARG A 6 13.37 -10.99 -10.68
C ARG A 6 14.72 -10.80 -10.02
N ASP A 7 15.76 -10.75 -10.85
CA ASP A 7 17.07 -10.26 -10.44
C ASP A 7 16.86 -8.87 -9.82
N VAL A 8 17.05 -8.80 -8.51
CA VAL A 8 17.05 -7.54 -7.79
C VAL A 8 18.43 -6.95 -8.03
N ASP A 9 18.53 -6.06 -9.01
CA ASP A 9 19.70 -5.21 -9.19
C ASP A 9 19.86 -4.33 -7.93
N ILE A 10 20.55 -4.89 -6.93
CA ILE A 10 21.19 -4.10 -5.89
C ILE A 10 22.32 -3.38 -6.61
N GLU A 11 22.05 -2.15 -7.04
CA GLU A 11 23.11 -1.18 -7.24
C GLU A 11 23.75 -0.98 -5.86
N SER A 12 24.81 -1.74 -5.60
CA SER A 12 25.77 -1.41 -4.57
C SER A 12 26.33 -0.05 -4.95
N ASP A 13 25.93 0.97 -4.19
CA ASP A 13 26.63 2.26 -4.13
C ASP A 13 28.08 1.95 -3.76
N GLU A 14 28.91 1.73 -4.78
CA GLU A 14 30.35 1.60 -4.66
C GLU A 14 30.88 2.98 -4.29
N ASP A 15 30.93 3.26 -2.99
CA ASP A 15 31.77 4.34 -2.45
C ASP A 15 33.22 4.05 -2.89
N ASP A 16 33.64 4.68 -4.00
CA ASP A 16 34.99 4.67 -4.62
C ASP A 16 36.06 5.35 -3.73
N ASP A 17 36.07 5.04 -2.43
CA ASP A 17 37.01 5.60 -1.46
C ASP A 17 37.92 4.53 -0.83
N GLU A 18 37.65 3.23 -1.04
CA GLU A 18 38.45 2.17 -0.38
C GLU A 18 39.84 1.99 -1.01
N LEU A 19 40.01 2.25 -2.32
CA LEU A 19 41.28 2.01 -3.02
C LEU A 19 42.36 3.07 -2.75
N SER A 20 41.98 4.26 -2.27
CA SER A 20 42.92 5.35 -1.91
C SER A 20 43.46 5.24 -0.48
N SER A 21 42.79 4.47 0.39
CA SER A 21 43.05 4.43 1.83
C SER A 21 44.23 3.54 2.26
N ASN A 22 44.60 2.54 1.44
CA ASN A 22 45.64 1.56 1.77
C ASN A 22 47.06 2.11 1.64
N ALA A 23 47.31 3.06 0.74
CA ALA A 23 48.64 3.64 0.54
C ALA A 23 48.99 4.70 1.61
N ASN A 24 48.00 5.43 2.13
CA ASN A 24 48.22 6.54 3.05
C ASN A 24 48.30 6.09 4.53
N THR A 25 47.77 4.91 4.86
CA THR A 25 47.76 4.37 6.24
C THR A 25 49.07 3.67 6.64
N GLN A 26 49.94 3.31 5.69
CA GLN A 26 51.23 2.66 5.99
C GLN A 26 52.20 3.56 6.75
N PHE A 27 52.16 4.88 6.53
CA PHE A 27 53.04 5.85 7.18
C PHE A 27 52.46 6.51 8.44
N MET A 28 51.24 6.13 8.85
CA MET A 28 50.58 6.72 10.01
C MET A 28 51.05 6.10 11.33
N THR A 29 51.23 6.96 12.33
CA THR A 29 51.46 6.57 13.72
C THR A 29 50.30 5.74 14.26
N GLN A 30 50.55 4.95 15.30
CA GLN A 30 49.50 4.14 15.94
C GLN A 30 48.33 4.99 16.47
N ALA A 31 48.59 6.25 16.85
CA ALA A 31 47.57 7.19 17.28
C ALA A 31 46.69 7.66 16.11
N GLU A 32 47.31 7.99 14.97
CA GLU A 32 46.59 8.39 13.74
C GLU A 32 45.74 7.24 13.18
N LYS A 33 46.25 6.00 13.19
CA LYS A 33 45.48 4.81 12.80
C LYS A 33 44.21 4.64 13.67
N ARG A 34 44.32 4.86 14.98
CA ARG A 34 43.15 4.82 15.89
C ARG A 34 42.18 5.97 15.63
N ALA A 35 42.69 7.18 15.40
CA ALA A 35 41.86 8.34 15.08
C ALA A 35 41.10 8.14 13.77
N HIS A 36 41.77 7.65 12.73
CA HIS A 36 41.18 7.35 11.44
C HIS A 36 40.08 6.28 11.55
N HIS A 37 40.36 5.16 12.22
CA HIS A 37 39.35 4.12 12.46
C HIS A 37 38.12 4.67 13.22
N ASN A 38 38.34 5.51 14.24
CA ASN A 38 37.25 6.15 14.98
C ASN A 38 36.43 7.12 14.11
N ALA A 39 37.06 7.79 13.15
CA ALA A 39 36.40 8.68 12.20
C ALA A 39 35.53 7.88 11.22
N LEU A 40 36.07 6.80 10.64
CA LEU A 40 35.32 5.92 9.75
C LEU A 40 34.09 5.31 10.44
N GLU A 41 34.25 4.81 11.67
CA GLU A 41 33.13 4.23 12.40
C GLU A 41 32.08 5.30 12.79
N ARG A 42 32.48 6.56 13.00
CA ARG A 42 31.51 7.66 13.14
C ARG A 42 30.70 7.86 11.86
N LYS A 43 31.37 7.98 10.71
CA LYS A 43 30.71 8.09 9.38
C LYS A 43 29.72 6.94 9.18
N ARG A 44 30.14 5.69 9.43
CA ARG A 44 29.27 4.51 9.34
C ARG A 44 28.05 4.59 10.26
N ARG A 45 28.21 5.03 11.51
CA ARG A 45 27.10 5.18 12.46
C ARG A 45 26.12 6.28 12.05
N ASP A 46 26.62 7.37 11.46
CA ASP A 46 25.79 8.45 10.96
C ASP A 46 24.95 7.98 9.77
N HIS A 47 25.56 7.23 8.82
CA HIS A 47 24.82 6.61 7.71
C HIS A 47 23.69 5.70 8.22
N ILE A 48 23.98 4.83 9.19
CA ILE A 48 22.95 3.96 9.80
C ILE A 48 21.84 4.77 10.46
N LYS A 49 22.19 5.86 11.16
CA LYS A 49 21.22 6.73 11.81
C LYS A 49 20.28 7.37 10.79
N ASP A 50 20.81 7.77 9.64
CA ASP A 50 20.02 8.32 8.55
C ASP A 50 19.11 7.26 7.94
N SER A 51 19.61 6.04 7.69
CA SER A 51 18.77 4.92 7.24
C SER A 51 17.62 4.60 8.20
N PHE A 52 17.86 4.66 9.52
CA PHE A 52 16.81 4.49 10.53
C PHE A 52 15.77 5.61 10.50
N SER A 53 16.19 6.83 10.18
CA SER A 53 15.29 7.98 10.04
C SER A 53 14.40 7.80 8.82
N SER A 54 14.98 7.48 7.66
CA SER A 54 14.23 7.18 6.43
C SER A 54 13.27 5.99 6.58
N LEU A 55 13.71 4.93 7.27
CA LEU A 55 12.85 3.77 7.57
C LEU A 55 11.66 4.18 8.44
N ARG A 56 11.89 4.95 9.50
CA ARG A 56 10.82 5.44 10.38
C ARG A 56 9.81 6.28 9.61
N ASP A 57 10.31 7.18 8.77
CA ASP A 57 9.48 8.09 7.99
C ASP A 57 8.72 7.37 6.87
N SER A 58 9.07 6.12 6.54
CA SER A 58 8.31 5.28 5.60
C SER A 58 7.17 4.50 6.25
N ILE A 59 7.07 4.49 7.59
CA ILE A 59 6.09 3.70 8.35
C ILE A 59 4.97 4.62 8.84
N PRO A 60 3.72 4.52 8.31
CA PRO A 60 2.64 5.45 8.63
C PRO A 60 2.31 5.55 10.13
N SER A 61 2.42 4.44 10.87
CA SER A 61 2.16 4.42 12.32
C SER A 61 3.20 5.16 13.16
N LEU A 62 4.34 5.53 12.57
CA LEU A 62 5.43 6.27 13.21
C LEU A 62 5.55 7.71 12.69
N GLN A 63 4.79 8.06 11.64
CA GLN A 63 4.68 9.42 11.12
C GLN A 63 3.73 10.23 12.02
N GLY A 64 4.22 11.31 12.65
CA GLY A 64 3.36 12.25 13.37
C GLY A 64 4.03 12.97 14.55
N GLU A 65 3.59 14.21 14.78
CA GLU A 65 4.14 15.14 15.77
C GLU A 65 4.04 14.64 17.23
N LYS A 66 3.04 13.79 17.53
CA LYS A 66 2.88 13.15 18.86
C LYS A 66 3.91 12.05 19.12
N VAL A 67 4.49 11.50 18.06
CA VAL A 67 5.53 10.47 18.06
C VAL A 67 6.84 11.16 17.65
N SER A 68 7.26 12.17 18.41
CA SER A 68 8.53 12.88 18.22
C SER A 68 9.67 11.90 17.88
N SER A 69 10.51 12.25 16.89
CA SER A 69 11.65 11.44 16.40
C SER A 69 12.62 11.01 17.49
N VAL A 70 12.59 11.72 18.62
CA VAL A 70 13.42 11.46 19.79
C VAL A 70 12.86 10.32 20.66
N LYS A 71 11.60 9.93 20.51
CA LYS A 71 10.89 8.98 21.41
C LYS A 71 10.80 7.54 20.91
N VAL A 72 11.07 7.26 19.63
CA VAL A 72 10.92 5.91 19.09
C VAL A 72 12.29 5.21 19.07
N SER A 73 12.41 4.11 19.81
CA SER A 73 13.67 3.36 19.85
C SER A 73 13.92 2.62 18.53
N ARG A 74 15.20 2.33 18.21
CA ARG A 74 15.57 1.52 17.04
C ARG A 74 14.84 0.17 17.01
N ALA A 75 14.70 -0.48 18.16
CA ALA A 75 13.97 -1.73 18.29
C ALA A 75 12.47 -1.58 17.93
N GLN A 76 11.84 -0.47 18.32
CA GLN A 76 10.46 -0.18 17.94
C GLN A 76 10.32 0.10 16.44
N ILE A 77 11.27 0.83 15.83
CA ILE A 77 11.28 1.06 14.38
C ILE A 77 11.31 -0.28 13.64
N LEU A 78 12.23 -1.19 14.01
CA LEU A 78 12.33 -2.52 13.39
C LEU A 78 11.06 -3.34 13.58
N LYS A 79 10.50 -3.35 14.80
CA LYS A 79 9.24 -4.06 15.07
C LYS A 79 8.08 -3.54 14.22
N LYS A 80 7.90 -2.22 14.17
CA LYS A 80 6.83 -1.59 13.39
C LYS A 80 7.04 -1.73 11.89
N ALA A 81 8.29 -1.77 11.42
CA ALA A 81 8.61 -2.07 10.03
C ALA A 81 8.15 -3.49 9.65
N ALA A 82 8.50 -4.48 10.47
CA ALA A 82 8.10 -5.87 10.26
C ALA A 82 6.57 -6.02 10.26
N ASP A 83 5.89 -5.42 11.24
CA ASP A 83 4.43 -5.40 11.33
C ASP A 83 3.80 -4.76 10.08
N TYR A 84 4.37 -3.64 9.61
CA TYR A 84 3.85 -2.91 8.46
C TYR A 84 4.04 -3.66 7.14
N ILE A 85 5.18 -4.33 6.94
CA ILE A 85 5.41 -5.21 5.78
C ILE A 85 4.36 -6.33 5.74
N GLN A 86 4.11 -7.00 6.88
CA GLN A 86 3.09 -8.05 6.96
C GLN A 86 1.68 -7.51 6.71
N PHE A 87 1.39 -6.30 7.19
CA PHE A 87 0.12 -5.63 6.93
C PHE A 87 -0.08 -5.34 5.44
N ILE A 88 0.89 -4.74 4.77
CA ILE A 88 0.80 -4.41 3.34
C ILE A 88 0.70 -5.67 2.49
N ARG A 89 1.43 -6.74 2.82
CA ARG A 89 1.31 -8.04 2.12
C ARG A 89 -0.12 -8.58 2.17
N ARG A 90 -0.74 -8.61 3.36
CA ARG A 90 -2.14 -9.06 3.52
C ARG A 90 -3.12 -8.16 2.80
N LYS A 91 -2.92 -6.84 2.88
CA LYS A 91 -3.76 -5.85 2.20
C LYS A 91 -3.70 -6.00 0.68
N ASN A 92 -2.51 -6.16 0.11
CA ASN A 92 -2.33 -6.39 -1.33
C ASN A 92 -2.97 -7.70 -1.78
N GLN A 93 -2.91 -8.76 -0.97
CA GLN A 93 -3.58 -10.02 -1.26
C GLN A 93 -5.11 -9.87 -1.28
N GLY A 94 -5.68 -9.10 -0.35
CA GLY A 94 -7.10 -8.76 -0.37
C GLY A 94 -7.49 -8.00 -1.64
N HIS A 95 -6.74 -6.96 -1.98
CA HIS A 95 -6.96 -6.21 -3.22
C HIS A 95 -6.83 -7.08 -4.48
N GLN A 96 -5.92 -8.05 -4.49
CA GLN A 96 -5.79 -8.99 -5.61
C GLN A 96 -7.04 -9.89 -5.73
N SER A 97 -7.58 -10.37 -4.61
CA SER A 97 -8.84 -11.12 -4.60
C SER A 97 -10.00 -10.28 -5.15
N ASP A 98 -10.12 -9.02 -4.69
CA ASP A 98 -11.17 -8.10 -5.17
C ASP A 98 -11.07 -7.87 -6.69
N ILE A 99 -9.84 -7.71 -7.20
CA ILE A 99 -9.57 -7.57 -8.64
C ILE A 99 -10.02 -8.82 -9.40
N ASP A 100 -9.73 -10.01 -8.90
CA ASP A 100 -10.06 -11.26 -9.57
C ASP A 100 -11.57 -11.53 -9.57
N ASP A 101 -12.25 -11.20 -8.47
CA ASP A 101 -13.71 -11.28 -8.37
C ASP A 101 -14.39 -10.32 -9.34
N LEU A 102 -13.93 -9.06 -9.41
CA LEU A 102 -14.44 -8.07 -10.36
C LEU A 102 -14.21 -8.49 -11.82
N LYS A 103 -13.05 -9.08 -12.14
CA LYS A 103 -12.77 -9.62 -13.48
C LYS A 103 -13.74 -10.73 -13.84
N LYS A 104 -14.05 -11.64 -12.91
CA LYS A 104 -15.00 -12.73 -13.12
C LYS A 104 -16.42 -12.19 -13.35
N GLN A 105 -16.83 -11.20 -12.55
CA GLN A 105 -18.14 -10.53 -12.73
C GLN A 105 -18.23 -9.85 -14.09
N ASN A 106 -17.20 -9.07 -14.48
CA ASN A 106 -17.16 -8.43 -15.79
C ASN A 106 -17.22 -9.45 -16.93
N SER A 107 -16.46 -10.54 -16.86
CA SER A 107 -16.52 -11.58 -17.89
C SER A 107 -17.91 -12.21 -18.00
N THR A 108 -18.60 -12.40 -16.88
CA THR A 108 -19.98 -12.93 -16.86
C THR A 108 -20.95 -11.95 -17.52
N LEU A 109 -20.85 -10.66 -17.19
CA LEU A 109 -21.69 -9.61 -17.78
C LEU A 109 -21.41 -9.45 -19.29
N GLU A 110 -20.16 -9.47 -19.72
CA GLU A 110 -19.78 -9.43 -21.13
C GLU A 110 -20.37 -10.61 -21.93
N GLN A 111 -20.37 -11.82 -21.34
CA GLN A 111 -21.01 -12.99 -21.95
C GLN A 111 -22.52 -12.82 -22.06
N GLN A 112 -23.19 -12.28 -21.04
CA GLN A 112 -24.63 -11.99 -21.06
C GLN A 112 -24.98 -10.94 -22.12
N ILE A 113 -24.20 -9.86 -22.20
CA ILE A 113 -24.37 -8.82 -23.23
C ILE A 113 -24.25 -9.43 -24.62
N ARG A 114 -23.19 -10.21 -24.87
CA ARG A 114 -22.98 -10.87 -26.16
C ARG A 114 -24.12 -11.83 -26.53
N ALA A 115 -24.66 -12.56 -25.56
CA ALA A 115 -25.80 -13.45 -25.77
C ALA A 115 -27.08 -12.68 -26.13
N LEU A 116 -27.36 -11.58 -25.42
CA LEU A 116 -28.51 -10.70 -25.70
C LEU A 116 -28.39 -10.01 -27.05
N GLU A 117 -27.20 -9.52 -27.41
CA GLU A 117 -26.92 -8.96 -28.73
C GLU A 117 -27.15 -9.99 -29.83
N LYS A 118 -26.67 -11.23 -29.65
CA LYS A 118 -26.93 -12.31 -30.60
C LYS A 118 -28.43 -12.59 -30.74
N ALA A 119 -29.16 -12.71 -29.64
CA ALA A 119 -30.61 -12.98 -29.63
C ALA A 119 -31.43 -11.86 -30.28
N ARG A 120 -31.05 -10.60 -30.06
CA ARG A 120 -31.63 -9.43 -30.73
C ARG A 120 -31.38 -9.49 -32.24
N ASN A 121 -30.17 -9.80 -32.65
CA ASN A 121 -29.78 -9.86 -34.06
C ASN A 121 -30.39 -11.06 -34.81
N THR A 122 -30.72 -12.17 -34.13
CA THR A 122 -31.43 -13.32 -34.72
C THR A 122 -32.96 -13.15 -34.77
N GLY A 123 -33.51 -11.97 -34.40
CA GLY A 123 -34.94 -11.67 -34.55
C GLY A 123 -35.88 -12.44 -33.61
N GLN A 124 -35.35 -13.16 -32.62
CA GLN A 124 -36.14 -13.95 -31.65
C GLN A 124 -36.80 -13.11 -30.55
N PHE A 125 -36.62 -11.79 -30.55
CA PHE A 125 -37.14 -10.89 -29.52
C PHE A 125 -38.67 -10.64 -29.61
N ALA A 126 -39.34 -11.04 -30.69
CA ALA A 126 -40.72 -10.66 -30.99
C ALA A 126 -41.82 -11.55 -30.35
N GLN A 127 -41.53 -12.41 -29.37
CA GLN A 127 -42.54 -13.38 -28.88
C GLN A 127 -42.68 -13.58 -27.37
N SER A 128 -42.04 -12.77 -26.51
CA SER A 128 -42.28 -12.86 -25.05
C SER A 128 -42.95 -11.63 -24.42
N SER A 129 -43.27 -10.58 -25.19
CA SER A 129 -43.97 -9.40 -24.69
C SER A 129 -45.51 -9.49 -24.74
N SER A 130 -46.09 -10.67 -25.04
CA SER A 130 -47.56 -10.86 -25.05
C SER A 130 -48.15 -11.47 -23.78
N VAL A 131 -47.37 -11.64 -22.70
CA VAL A 131 -47.93 -12.07 -21.41
C VAL A 131 -48.50 -10.88 -20.63
N GLY A 132 -49.80 -10.65 -20.81
CA GLY A 132 -50.73 -10.26 -19.76
C GLY A 132 -50.52 -8.88 -19.13
N PHE A 133 -51.02 -7.85 -19.83
CA PHE A 133 -51.58 -6.68 -19.15
C PHE A 133 -52.82 -7.15 -18.36
N ASP A 134 -52.64 -7.45 -17.08
CA ASP A 134 -53.72 -7.49 -16.09
C ASP A 134 -53.54 -6.28 -15.17
N GLY A 135 -54.34 -5.26 -15.43
CA GLY A 135 -54.39 -4.05 -14.63
C GLY A 135 -55.01 -4.34 -13.27
N SER A 136 -54.16 -4.47 -12.25
CA SER A 136 -54.58 -4.31 -10.86
C SER A 136 -54.01 -2.99 -10.34
N GLU A 137 -54.81 -1.93 -10.44
CA GLU A 137 -54.59 -0.70 -9.67
C GLU A 137 -54.68 -1.06 -8.18
N SER A 138 -53.53 -1.04 -7.49
CA SER A 138 -53.47 -1.02 -6.03
C SER A 138 -52.79 0.27 -5.62
N GLU A 139 -53.61 1.24 -5.27
CA GLU A 139 -53.16 2.44 -4.57
C GLU A 139 -52.65 2.03 -3.19
N SER A 140 -51.41 2.41 -2.84
CA SER A 140 -50.96 2.36 -1.45
C SER A 140 -50.18 3.62 -1.10
N SER A 141 -50.66 4.22 -0.01
CA SER A 141 -50.36 5.54 0.48
C SER A 141 -48.91 5.75 0.90
N VAL A 142 -48.43 6.94 0.57
CA VAL A 142 -47.35 7.69 1.19
C VAL A 142 -47.41 7.68 2.73
N GLU A 143 -46.33 7.22 3.38
CA GLU A 143 -45.72 7.76 4.62
C GLU A 143 -44.26 7.24 4.67
N GLY A 144 -43.17 7.99 4.83
CA GLY A 144 -43.01 9.33 5.35
C GLY A 144 -42.38 9.33 6.74
N ASP A 145 -41.22 8.70 6.97
CA ASP A 145 -40.49 8.89 8.23
C ASP A 145 -38.96 8.99 8.07
N LEU A 146 -38.50 10.24 7.90
CA LEU A 146 -37.11 10.67 8.02
C LEU A 146 -36.94 11.28 9.42
N ALA A 147 -36.54 10.47 10.41
CA ALA A 147 -36.24 10.97 11.75
C ALA A 147 -34.92 10.40 12.27
N GLY A 148 -33.90 11.25 12.45
CA GLY A 148 -32.72 10.84 13.22
C GLY A 148 -31.45 11.68 13.18
N VAL A 149 -31.38 12.84 12.50
CA VAL A 149 -30.20 13.71 12.59
C VAL A 149 -30.19 14.46 13.93
N ARG A 150 -29.44 13.95 14.91
CA ARG A 150 -29.15 14.69 16.16
C ARG A 150 -27.83 15.44 16.06
N ARG A 151 -27.90 16.71 15.65
CA ARG A 151 -26.83 17.70 15.87
C ARG A 151 -26.97 18.27 17.29
N LYS A 152 -25.94 18.18 18.13
CA LYS A 152 -25.83 18.99 19.37
C LYS A 152 -24.64 19.93 19.26
N LYS A 153 -24.89 21.20 19.59
CA LYS A 153 -24.05 22.38 19.36
C LYS A 153 -22.91 22.50 20.38
N LEU A 154 -21.82 23.14 19.93
CA LEU A 154 -20.76 23.72 20.76
C LEU A 154 -21.34 24.70 21.78
N LYS A 155 -20.78 24.71 22.99
CA LYS A 155 -20.97 25.78 23.98
C LYS A 155 -19.64 26.47 24.22
N THR A 156 -19.59 27.74 23.86
CA THR A 156 -18.55 28.69 24.22
C THR A 156 -18.91 29.32 25.56
N ALA A 157 -17.98 29.27 26.52
CA ALA A 157 -17.81 30.23 27.61
C ALA A 157 -16.38 30.06 28.13
#